data_AF-A0A7X9GA33-F1
#
_entry.id   AF-A0A7X9GA33-F1
#
_cell.length_a   1.000
_cell.length_b   1.000
_cell.length_c   1.000
_cell.angle_alpha   90.00
_cell.angle_beta   90.00
_cell.angle_gamma   90.00
#
_symmetry.space_group_name_H-M   'P 1'
#
loop_
_entity.id
_entity.type
_entity.pdbx_description
1 polymer ?
#
loop_
_entity_poly.entity_id
_entity_poly.type
_entity_poly.pdbx_seq_one_letter_code
_entity_poly.pdbx_strand_id
1 'polypeptide(L)' 'DIVIRPHFIPQLTSCRCSRKCAHGSVTVQWQRGDKNSIELTISVPPKTAVSYDGKALPAGRHQFTIKNQA' A
#
# COMPACT_ATOMS: atom_id res chain seq x y z
N ASP A 1 9.01 -2.15 13.11
CA ASP A 1 8.54 -1.19 12.09
C ASP A 1 8.21 -1.96 10.81
N ILE A 2 7.11 -1.63 10.13
CA ILE A 2 6.68 -2.30 8.89
C ILE A 2 6.95 -1.35 7.72
N VAL A 3 7.84 -1.74 6.81
CA VAL A 3 8.17 -0.96 5.61
C VAL A 3 7.44 -1.54 4.41
N ILE A 4 6.65 -0.71 3.72
CA ILE A 4 5.88 -1.11 2.53
C ILE A 4 6.66 -0.74 1.27
N ARG A 5 6.95 -1.74 0.44
CA ARG A 5 7.64 -1.61 -0.86
C ARG A 5 6.91 -2.45 -1.91
N PRO A 6 5.83 -1.93 -2.52
CA PRO A 6 5.07 -2.68 -3.52
C PRO A 6 5.90 -2.82 -4.80
N HIS A 7 5.92 -4.03 -5.36
CA HIS A 7 6.45 -4.28 -6.70
C HIS A 7 5.28 -4.44 -7.67
N PHE A 8 5.21 -3.55 -8.67
CA PHE A 8 4.10 -3.51 -9.62
C PHE A 8 4.41 -4.34 -10.87
N ILE A 9 4.04 -5.62 -10.80
CA ILE A 9 4.29 -6.58 -11.88
C ILE A 9 3.43 -6.19 -13.12
N PRO A 10 4.02 -6.00 -14.32
CA PRO A 10 3.31 -5.59 -15.53
C PRO A 10 2.11 -6.48 -15.89
N GLN A 11 2.26 -7.79 -15.75
CA GLN A 11 1.20 -8.77 -16.08
C GLN A 11 0.07 -8.89 -15.05
N LEU A 12 0.16 -8.21 -13.91
CA LEU A 12 -0.87 -8.24 -12.88
C LEU A 12 -1.70 -6.95 -12.90
N THR A 13 -3.02 -7.11 -12.86
CA THR A 13 -3.99 -6.00 -12.80
C THR A 13 -4.23 -5.52 -11.38
N SER A 14 -4.04 -6.38 -10.39
CA SER A 14 -4.13 -6.04 -8.97
C SER A 14 -3.36 -7.03 -8.10
N CYS A 15 -3.11 -6.62 -6.87
CA CYS A 15 -2.57 -7.47 -5.81
C CYS A 15 -3.12 -7.00 -4.47
N ARG A 16 -3.35 -7.94 -3.55
CA ARG A 16 -3.71 -7.65 -2.17
C ARG A 16 -2.91 -8.54 -1.24
N CYS A 17 -2.35 -7.96 -0.19
CA CYS A 17 -1.73 -8.67 0.91
C CYS A 17 -2.23 -8.15 2.25
N SER A 18 -2.15 -9.02 3.26
CA SER A 18 -2.52 -8.68 4.64
C SER A 18 -1.52 -9.33 5.58
N ARG A 19 -1.05 -8.55 6.56
CA ARG A 19 -0.13 -8.99 7.60
C ARG A 19 -0.73 -8.72 8.96
N LYS A 20 -0.98 -9.79 9.72
CA LYS A 20 -1.43 -9.69 11.11
C LYS A 20 -0.33 -9.06 12.00
N CYS A 21 -0.77 -8.17 12.89
CA CYS A 21 0.01 -7.47 13.89
C CYS A 21 -0.73 -7.55 15.24
N ALA A 22 -0.10 -7.08 16.32
CA ALA A 22 -0.69 -7.14 17.67
C ALA A 22 -2.02 -6.39 17.82
N HIS A 23 -2.27 -5.37 16.99
CA HIS A 23 -3.42 -4.47 17.12
C HIS A 23 -4.37 -4.49 15.91
N GLY A 24 -4.23 -5.49 15.02
CA GLY A 24 -5.02 -5.62 13.80
C GLY A 24 -4.18 -6.11 12.64
N SER A 25 -4.62 -5.89 11.41
CA SER A 25 -3.87 -6.28 10.21
C SER A 25 -3.50 -5.07 9.36
N VAL A 26 -2.23 -4.97 9.00
CA VAL A 26 -1.81 -4.06 7.93
C VAL A 26 -2.25 -4.70 6.62
N THR A 27 -3.07 -3.99 5.84
CA THR A 27 -3.51 -4.45 4.52
C THR A 27 -2.92 -3.54 3.46
N VAL A 28 -2.35 -4.12 2.41
CA VAL A 28 -1.88 -3.38 1.25
C VAL A 28 -2.56 -3.95 0.03
N GLN A 29 -3.15 -3.07 -0.79
CA GLN A 29 -3.78 -3.44 -2.04
C GLN A 29 -3.32 -2.47 -3.10
N TRP A 30 -2.95 -2.97 -4.27
CA TRP A 30 -2.79 -2.11 -5.43
C TRP A 30 -3.59 -2.66 -6.61
N GLN A 31 -4.02 -1.77 -7.49
CA GLN A 31 -4.68 -2.10 -8.73
C GLN A 31 -4.27 -1.12 -9.83
N ARG A 32 -4.28 -1.58 -11.08
CA ARG A 32 -4.08 -0.72 -12.26
C ARG A 32 -5.32 0.17 -12.39
N GLY A 33 -5.10 1.48 -12.36
CA GLY A 33 -6.11 2.47 -12.70
C GLY A 33 -6.06 2.85 -14.18
N ASP A 34 -6.81 3.88 -14.55
CA ASP A 34 -6.80 4.41 -15.90
C ASP A 34 -5.46 5.09 -16.25
N LYS A 35 -5.17 5.22 -17.55
CA LYS A 35 -4.05 6.02 -18.07
C LYS A 35 -2.68 5.66 -17.45
N ASN A 36 -2.37 4.36 -17.37
CA ASN A 36 -1.08 3.85 -16.87
C ASN A 36 -0.77 4.27 -15.41
N SER A 37 -1.82 4.42 -14.60
CA SER A 37 -1.69 4.68 -13.16
C SER A 37 -1.88 3.40 -12.33
N ILE A 38 -1.38 3.43 -11.11
CA ILE A 38 -1.61 2.41 -10.09
C ILE A 38 -2.25 3.08 -8.89
N GLU A 39 -3.38 2.55 -8.45
CA GLU A 39 -4.02 2.94 -7.20
C GLU A 39 -3.54 2.00 -6.09
N LEU A 40 -2.88 2.55 -5.09
CA LEU A 40 -2.37 1.83 -3.93
C LEU A 40 -3.17 2.25 -2.69
N THR A 41 -3.76 1.29 -2.00
CA THR A 41 -4.42 1.47 -0.70
C THR A 41 -3.62 0.76 0.39
N ILE A 42 -3.32 1.46 1.47
CA ILE A 42 -2.66 0.93 2.66
C ILE A 42 -3.58 1.19 3.86
N SER A 43 -3.98 0.13 4.57
CA SER A 43 -4.71 0.23 5.83
C SER A 43 -3.78 -0.11 6.99
N VAL A 44 -3.64 0.83 7.92
CA VAL A 44 -2.76 0.72 9.09
C VAL A 44 -3.63 0.61 10.35
N PRO A 45 -3.51 -0.48 11.13
CA PRO A 45 -4.22 -0.59 12.39
C PRO A 45 -3.63 0.36 13.45
N PRO A 46 -4.37 0.68 14.53
CA PRO A 46 -3.87 1.51 15.63
C PRO A 46 -2.56 0.99 16.21
N LYS A 47 -1.76 1.91 16.78
CA LYS A 47 -0.51 1.60 17.49
C LYS A 47 0.49 0.76 16.67
N THR A 48 0.43 0.84 15.34
CA THR A 48 1.32 0.10 14.43
C THR A 48 2.17 1.09 13.65
N ALA A 49 3.50 0.95 13.77
CA ALA A 49 4.45 1.73 12.99
C ALA A 49 4.54 1.15 11.57
N VAL A 50 4.13 1.96 10.58
CA VAL A 50 4.18 1.63 9.15
C VAL A 50 4.84 2.79 8.41
N SER A 51 5.71 2.48 7.45
CA SER A 51 6.32 3.46 6.56
C SER A 51 6.12 3.09 5.09
N TYR A 52 5.91 4.11 4.27
CA TYR A 52 5.79 4.02 2.82
C TYR A 52 6.49 5.23 2.18
N ASP A 53 7.35 4.97 1.19
CA ASP A 53 8.12 6.02 0.49
C ASP A 53 8.88 6.98 1.43
N GLY A 54 9.53 6.42 2.45
CA GLY A 54 10.28 7.16 3.46
C GLY A 54 9.44 7.94 4.48
N LYS A 55 8.10 7.90 4.38
CA LYS A 55 7.18 8.61 5.28
C LYS A 55 6.49 7.65 6.23
N ALA A 56 6.33 8.06 7.49
CA ALA A 56 5.50 7.35 8.45
C ALA A 56 4.02 7.52 8.10
N LEU A 57 3.27 6.42 8.09
CA LEU A 57 1.83 6.42 7.89
C LEU A 57 1.12 6.29 9.25
N PRO A 58 0.26 7.26 9.63
CA PRO A 58 -0.53 7.12 10.85
C PRO A 58 -1.59 6.01 10.70
N ALA A 59 -2.23 5.63 11.81
CA ALA A 59 -3.34 4.68 11.76
C ALA A 59 -4.48 5.20 10.88
N GLY A 60 -5.10 4.31 10.11
CA GLY A 60 -6.16 4.65 9.17
C GLY A 60 -5.94 4.06 7.78
N ARG A 61 -6.78 4.48 6.83
CA ARG A 61 -6.71 4.08 5.43
C ARG A 61 -6.08 5.19 4.61
N HIS A 62 -5.06 4.86 3.83
CA HIS A 62 -4.31 5.75 2.96
C HIS A 62 -4.46 5.30 1.53
N GLN A 63 -4.69 6.23 0.61
CA GLN A 63 -4.81 5.96 -0.82
C GLN A 63 -3.84 6.83 -1.59
N PHE A 64 -3.11 6.21 -2.52
CA PHE A 64 -2.10 6.85 -3.36
C PHE A 64 -2.38 6.51 -4.82
N THR A 65 -2.15 7.49 -5.70
CA THR A 65 -2.15 7.28 -7.15
C THR A 65 -0.73 7.44 -7.66
N ILE A 66 -0.15 6.36 -8.16
CA ILE A 66 1.21 6.29 -8.67
C ILE A 66 1.11 6.35 -10.19
N LYS A 67 1.61 7.41 -10.79
CA LYS A 67 1.73 7.50 -12.25
C LYS A 67 3.06 6.86 -12.63
N ASN A 68 3.02 5.90 -13.55
CA ASN A 68 4.24 5.40 -14.13
C ASN A 68 4.83 6.54 -14.98
N GLN A 69 5.94 7.15 -14.53
CA GLN A 69 6.70 8.05 -15.39
C GLN A 69 7.33 7.16 -16.46
N ALA A 70 6.85 7.30 -17.69
CA ALA A 70 7.45 6.69 -18.87
C ALA A 70 8.83 7.30 -19.14
#